data_AF-A0A960HDA7-F1
#
_entry.id   AF-A0A960HDA7-F1
#
_cell.length_a   1.000
_cell.length_b   1.000
_cell.length_c   1.000
_cell.angle_alpha   90.00
_cell.angle_beta   90.00
_cell.angle_gamma   90.00
#
_symmetry.space_group_name_H-M   'P 1'
#
loop_
_entity.id
_entity.type
_entity.pdbx_description
1 polymer ?
#
loop_
_entity_poly.entity_id
_entity_poly.type
_entity_poly.pdbx_seq_one_letter_code
_entity_poly.pdbx_strand_id
1 'polypeptide(L)'
;MSTTASQPDGTPVDVKPRSRDVTDGMQKAPARAMLRAVGMTDDDWVKPQVAIASSWNEVTPCNMTLRKLADHAKDGVRAAGGFPME
;
A
#
# COMPACT_ATOMS: atom_id res chain seq x y z
N MET A 1 13.35 34.89 -19.36
CA MET A 1 13.61 33.44 -19.23
C MET A 1 12.43 32.84 -18.47
N SER A 2 11.41 32.38 -19.20
CA SER A 2 10.19 31.82 -18.61
C SER A 2 10.36 30.30 -18.47
N THR A 3 10.56 29.83 -17.24
CA THR A 3 10.64 28.40 -16.95
C THR A 3 9.22 27.84 -16.89
N THR A 4 8.76 27.23 -17.98
CA THR A 4 7.49 26.50 -18.00
C THR A 4 7.65 25.20 -17.21
N ALA A 5 7.02 25.11 -16.05
CA ALA A 5 6.88 23.85 -15.32
C ALA A 5 6.10 22.86 -16.19
N SER A 6 6.71 21.72 -16.51
CA SER A 6 6.07 20.62 -17.22
C SER A 6 4.88 20.12 -16.39
N GLN A 7 3.67 20.30 -16.91
CA GLN A 7 2.47 19.69 -16.35
C GLN A 7 2.55 18.18 -16.58
N PRO A 8 2.18 17.34 -15.59
CA PRO A 8 2.12 15.90 -15.77
C PRO A 8 1.13 15.58 -16.89
N ASP A 9 1.52 14.65 -17.76
CA ASP A 9 0.72 14.17 -18.88
C ASP A 9 -0.63 13.62 -18.40
N GLY A 10 -1.70 14.05 -19.06
CA GLY A 10 -3.09 13.93 -18.61
C GLY A 10 -3.70 12.52 -18.64
N THR A 11 -2.93 11.46 -18.36
CA THR A 11 -3.49 10.12 -18.13
C THR A 11 -3.89 10.00 -16.66
N PRO A 12 -5.19 9.82 -16.32
CA PRO A 12 -5.61 9.61 -14.94
C PRO A 12 -4.96 8.35 -14.38
N VAL A 13 -4.23 8.47 -13.27
CA VAL A 13 -3.60 7.34 -12.59
C VAL A 13 -4.68 6.59 -11.80
N ASP A 14 -4.98 5.35 -12.16
CA ASP A 14 -5.78 4.47 -11.29
C ASP A 14 -4.93 4.09 -10.07
N VAL A 15 -5.33 4.56 -8.91
CA VAL A 15 -4.63 4.29 -7.64
C VAL A 15 -4.76 2.83 -7.22
N LYS A 16 -5.72 2.07 -7.74
CA LYS A 16 -5.90 0.63 -7.44
C LYS A 16 -5.81 -0.22 -8.71
N PRO A 17 -4.67 -0.24 -9.42
CA PRO A 17 -4.57 -0.94 -10.70
C PRO A 17 -4.74 -2.46 -10.58
N ARG A 18 -4.61 -3.02 -9.36
CA ARG A 18 -4.72 -4.47 -9.08
C ARG A 18 -5.61 -4.82 -7.89
N SER A 19 -5.59 -4.03 -6.80
CA SER A 19 -6.31 -4.40 -5.57
C SER A 19 -7.84 -4.48 -5.72
N ARG A 20 -8.41 -3.91 -6.79
CA ARG A 20 -9.83 -4.09 -7.15
C ARG A 20 -10.21 -5.57 -7.31
N ASP A 21 -9.27 -6.41 -7.73
CA ASP A 21 -9.48 -7.85 -7.91
C ASP A 21 -9.84 -8.57 -6.60
N VAL A 22 -9.58 -7.96 -5.44
CA VAL A 22 -9.88 -8.51 -4.12
C VAL A 22 -10.79 -7.63 -3.27
N THR A 23 -11.03 -6.36 -3.65
CA THR A 23 -11.89 -5.44 -2.90
C THR A 23 -13.24 -5.19 -3.57
N ASP A 24 -13.31 -5.14 -4.91
CA ASP A 24 -14.43 -4.53 -5.62
C ASP A 24 -15.39 -5.59 -6.20
N GLY A 25 -16.69 -5.34 -6.06
CA GLY A 25 -17.76 -6.20 -6.56
C GLY A 25 -18.23 -7.28 -5.58
N MET A 26 -19.43 -7.79 -5.84
CA MET A 26 -20.14 -8.69 -4.92
C MET A 26 -19.41 -10.02 -4.75
N GLN A 27 -18.88 -10.56 -5.84
CA GLN A 27 -18.09 -11.79 -5.90
C GLN A 27 -16.83 -11.79 -5.01
N LYS A 28 -16.35 -10.61 -4.59
CA LYS A 28 -15.16 -10.47 -3.74
C LYS A 28 -15.48 -10.44 -2.24
N ALA A 29 -16.72 -10.74 -1.84
CA ALA A 29 -17.10 -10.82 -0.43
C ALA A 29 -16.20 -11.73 0.43
N PRO A 30 -15.77 -12.93 -0.04
CA PRO A 30 -14.86 -13.77 0.75
C PRO A 30 -13.46 -13.14 0.93
N ALA A 31 -12.94 -12.49 -0.12
CA ALA A 31 -11.66 -11.79 -0.04
C ALA A 31 -11.73 -10.62 0.95
N ARG A 32 -12.81 -9.81 0.91
CA ARG A 32 -13.03 -8.75 1.89
C ARG A 32 -13.16 -9.28 3.32
N ALA A 33 -13.74 -10.46 3.54
CA ALA A 33 -13.81 -11.07 4.86
C ALA A 33 -12.41 -11.34 5.43
N MET A 34 -11.50 -11.89 4.63
CA MET A 34 -10.10 -12.10 5.02
C MET A 34 -9.36 -10.78 5.24
N LEU A 35 -9.60 -9.78 4.39
CA LEU A 35 -8.99 -8.45 4.53
C LEU A 35 -9.45 -7.73 5.81
N ARG A 36 -10.72 -7.90 6.21
CA ARG A 36 -11.21 -7.40 7.51
C ARG A 36 -10.53 -8.09 8.70
N ALA A 37 -10.25 -9.39 8.58
CA ALA A 37 -9.58 -10.14 9.64
C ALA A 37 -8.14 -9.65 9.90
N VAL A 38 -7.47 -9.06 8.90
CA VAL A 38 -6.15 -8.42 9.05
C VAL A 38 -6.22 -6.91 9.36
N GLY A 39 -7.43 -6.38 9.60
CA GLY A 39 -7.63 -5.03 10.09
C GLY A 39 -8.08 -4.00 9.06
N MET A 40 -8.38 -4.37 7.80
CA MET A 40 -9.03 -3.43 6.88
C MET A 40 -10.45 -3.11 7.34
N THR A 41 -10.82 -1.84 7.22
CA THR A 41 -12.15 -1.32 7.49
C THR A 41 -12.84 -0.88 6.20
N ASP A 42 -14.08 -0.41 6.31
CA ASP A 42 -14.82 0.02 5.12
C ASP A 42 -14.22 1.24 4.43
N ASP A 43 -13.56 2.11 5.19
CA ASP A 43 -12.85 3.28 4.66
C ASP A 43 -11.57 2.91 3.89
N ASP A 44 -11.07 1.67 4.04
CA ASP A 44 -9.86 1.20 3.39
C ASP A 44 -10.11 0.62 2.00
N TRP A 45 -11.37 0.34 1.62
CA TRP A 45 -11.67 -0.27 0.32
C TRP A 45 -11.28 0.60 -0.86
N VAL A 46 -11.21 1.91 -0.70
CA VAL A 46 -10.82 2.86 -1.76
C VAL A 46 -9.31 3.10 -1.82
N LYS A 47 -8.56 2.63 -0.83
CA LYS A 47 -7.12 2.89 -0.71
C LYS A 47 -6.30 1.92 -1.57
N PRO A 48 -5.14 2.34 -2.11
CA PRO A 48 -4.16 1.39 -2.64
C PRO A 48 -3.67 0.46 -1.55
N GLN A 49 -3.55 -0.82 -1.87
CA GLN A 49 -2.86 -1.80 -1.02
C GLN A 49 -1.36 -1.76 -1.36
N VAL A 50 -0.52 -1.48 -0.36
CA VAL A 50 0.93 -1.34 -0.55
C VAL A 50 1.65 -2.44 0.22
N ALA A 51 2.32 -3.34 -0.50
CA ALA A 51 3.14 -4.38 0.10
C ALA A 51 4.51 -3.83 0.52
N ILE A 52 4.93 -4.15 1.74
CA ILE A 52 6.22 -3.77 2.33
C ILE A 52 7.01 -5.05 2.53
N ALA A 53 7.77 -5.44 1.52
CA ALA A 53 8.57 -6.67 1.58
C ALA A 53 9.85 -6.44 2.39
N SER A 54 9.80 -6.77 3.68
CA SER A 54 10.96 -6.72 4.56
C SER A 54 11.79 -8.01 4.49
N SER A 55 13.08 -7.91 4.20
CA SER A 55 14.02 -9.04 4.30
C SER A 55 14.66 -9.15 5.69
N TRP A 56 14.01 -8.63 6.74
CA TRP A 56 14.49 -8.74 8.11
C TRP A 56 14.71 -10.20 8.48
N ASN A 57 15.88 -10.47 9.06
CA ASN A 57 16.25 -11.73 9.67
C ASN A 57 17.46 -11.50 10.58
N GLU A 58 17.80 -12.52 11.37
CA GLU A 58 18.89 -12.47 12.34
C GLU A 58 20.16 -13.19 11.85
N VAL A 59 20.20 -13.60 10.56
CA VAL A 59 21.33 -14.35 9.98
C VAL A 59 22.56 -13.47 9.82
N THR A 60 22.36 -12.19 9.48
CA THR A 60 23.44 -11.23 9.23
C THR A 60 23.14 -9.87 9.84
N PRO A 61 24.17 -9.12 10.27
CA PRO A 61 23.97 -7.82 10.90
C PRO A 61 23.33 -6.78 9.96
N CYS A 62 23.48 -6.93 8.64
CA CYS A 62 22.91 -6.00 7.66
C CYS A 62 21.38 -5.98 7.65
N ASN A 63 20.71 -7.04 8.10
CA ASN A 63 19.25 -7.14 8.09
C ASN A 63 18.59 -6.70 9.41
N MET A 64 19.37 -6.49 10.47
CA MET A 64 18.86 -6.28 11.84
C MET A 64 17.94 -5.06 11.97
N THR A 65 18.19 -4.01 11.20
CA THR A 65 17.43 -2.75 11.27
C THR A 65 16.18 -2.74 10.38
N LEU A 66 16.01 -3.74 9.49
CA LEU A 66 14.97 -3.73 8.47
C LEU A 66 13.55 -3.80 9.06
N ARG A 67 13.36 -4.46 10.22
CA ARG A 67 12.07 -4.47 10.91
C ARG A 67 11.62 -3.07 11.31
N LYS A 68 12.52 -2.27 11.89
CA LYS A 68 12.24 -0.89 12.26
C LYS A 68 11.97 -0.02 11.03
N LEU A 69 12.70 -0.26 9.94
CA LEU A 69 12.47 0.45 8.68
C LEU A 69 11.10 0.12 8.07
N ALA A 70 10.68 -1.15 8.14
CA ALA A 70 9.36 -1.58 7.69
C ALA A 70 8.23 -0.92 8.50
N ASP A 71 8.37 -0.81 9.82
CA ASP A 71 7.42 -0.07 10.66
C ASP A 71 7.28 1.40 10.22
N HIS A 72 8.40 2.10 10.00
CA HIS A 72 8.37 3.47 9.48
C HIS A 72 7.76 3.58 8.08
N ALA A 73 8.00 2.59 7.21
CA ALA A 73 7.38 2.54 5.89
C ALA A 73 5.85 2.37 6.00
N LYS A 74 5.35 1.55 6.93
CA LYS A 74 3.90 1.38 7.18
C LYS A 74 3.27 2.71 7.59
N ASP A 75 3.94 3.46 8.46
CA ASP A 75 3.47 4.79 8.88
C ASP A 75 3.42 5.78 7.71
N GLY A 76 4.45 5.78 6.86
CA GLY A 76 4.49 6.61 5.65
C GLY A 76 3.36 6.28 4.67
N VAL A 77 3.07 4.98 4.44
CA VAL A 77 1.96 4.54 3.59
C VAL A 77 0.63 5.01 4.15
N ARG A 78 0.39 4.87 5.46
CA ARG A 78 -0.85 5.35 6.10
C ARG A 78 -0.99 6.87 5.98
N ALA A 79 0.07 7.61 6.23
CA ALA A 79 0.09 9.07 6.11
C ALA A 79 -0.20 9.55 4.68
N ALA A 80 0.20 8.77 3.67
CA ALA A 80 -0.09 9.03 2.26
C ALA A 80 -1.47 8.51 1.79
N GLY A 81 -2.29 7.94 2.68
CA GLY A 81 -3.62 7.44 2.35
C GLY A 81 -3.69 6.04 1.75
N GLY A 82 -2.61 5.25 1.85
CA GLY A 82 -2.59 3.84 1.48
C GLY A 82 -2.87 2.89 2.65
N PHE A 83 -3.09 1.61 2.34
CA PHE A 83 -3.17 0.54 3.33
C PHE A 83 -1.91 -0.34 3.27
N PRO A 84 -1.02 -0.31 4.28
CA PRO A 84 0.21 -1.09 4.26
C PRO A 84 -0.02 -2.55 4.68
N MET A 85 0.70 -3.46 4.03
CA MET A 85 0.77 -4.88 4.41
C MET A 85 2.24 -5.33 4.32
N GLU A 86 2.77 -5.90 5.39
CA GLU A 86 4.17 -6.40 5.47
C GLU A 86 4.17 -7.93 5.43
#